data_AF-A0A1V2U9T9-F1
#
_entry.id   AF-A0A1V2U9T9-F1
#
_cell.length_a   1.000
_cell.length_b   1.000
_cell.length_c   1.000
_cell.angle_alpha   90.00
_cell.angle_beta   90.00
_cell.angle_gamma   90.00
#
_symmetry.space_group_name_H-M   'P 1'
#
loop_
_entity.id
_entity.type
_entity.pdbx_description
1 polymer ?
#
loop_
_entity_poly.entity_id
_entity_poly.type
_entity_poly.pdbx_seq_one_letter_code
_entity_poly.pdbx_strand_id
1 'polypeptide(L)'
;MFITAKVIFWVIVILFVLVICRFAKWNAQCYTMFLFASPIFYFIFKIFNYGLDQSLSVFIRYLIGLFLAVVTFIAYLIYRCKK
;
A
#
# COMPACT_ATOMS: atom_id res chain seq x y z
N MET A 1 11.32 -10.42 -18.58
CA MET A 1 10.03 -10.62 -17.87
C MET A 1 9.90 -9.82 -16.57
N PHE A 2 10.98 -9.60 -15.80
CA PHE A 2 10.95 -8.83 -14.54
C PHE A 2 10.58 -7.35 -14.68
N ILE A 3 11.06 -6.67 -15.73
CA ILE A 3 10.87 -5.21 -15.90
C ILE A 3 9.39 -4.88 -16.14
N THR A 4 8.70 -5.66 -16.97
CA THR A 4 7.30 -5.43 -17.33
C THR A 4 6.37 -5.54 -16.12
N ALA A 5 6.58 -6.55 -15.26
CA ALA A 5 5.84 -6.68 -14.01
C ALA A 5 6.09 -5.50 -13.06
N LYS A 6 7.33 -4.97 -13.00
CA LYS A 6 7.67 -3.79 -12.18
C LYS A 6 6.89 -2.56 -12.66
N VAL A 7 6.83 -2.35 -13.97
CA VAL A 7 6.14 -1.20 -14.58
C VAL A 7 4.64 -1.29 -14.36
N ILE A 8 4.01 -2.45 -14.59
CA ILE A 8 2.57 -2.65 -14.35
C ILE A 8 2.22 -2.38 -12.89
N PHE A 9 3.08 -2.79 -11.96
CA PHE A 9 2.88 -2.52 -10.55
C PHE A 9 2.94 -1.03 -10.20
N TRP A 10 3.92 -0.29 -10.74
CA TRP A 10 3.99 1.16 -10.56
C TRP A 10 2.78 1.89 -11.14
N VAL A 11 2.22 1.40 -12.25
CA VAL A 11 0.96 1.93 -12.80
C VAL A 11 -0.20 1.74 -11.82
N ILE A 12 -0.30 0.56 -11.18
CA ILE A 12 -1.32 0.30 -10.15
C ILE A 12 -1.12 1.19 -8.92
N VAL A 13 0.12 1.39 -8.47
CA VAL A 13 0.47 2.30 -7.36
C VAL A 13 0.05 3.73 -7.68
N ILE A 14 0.37 4.22 -8.88
CA ILE A 14 0.00 5.57 -9.32
C ILE A 14 -1.52 5.71 -9.40
N LEU A 15 -2.24 4.73 -9.94
CA LEU A 15 -3.70 4.71 -9.95
C LEU A 15 -4.28 4.74 -8.53
N PHE A 16 -3.71 3.97 -7.60
CA PHE A 16 -4.15 3.94 -6.21
C PHE A 16 -3.93 5.30 -5.52
N VAL A 17 -2.78 5.93 -5.75
CA VAL A 17 -2.49 7.29 -5.27
C VAL A 17 -3.47 8.31 -5.88
N LEU A 18 -3.75 8.23 -7.19
CA LEU A 18 -4.71 9.11 -7.86
C LEU A 18 -6.13 8.94 -7.32
N VAL A 19 -6.54 7.71 -7.03
CA VAL A 19 -7.82 7.40 -6.38
C VAL A 19 -7.86 8.05 -4.99
N ILE A 20 -6.82 7.86 -4.17
CA ILE A 20 -6.72 8.52 -2.85
C ILE A 20 -6.79 10.04 -3.01
N CYS A 21 -6.02 10.64 -3.92
CA CYS A 21 -6.02 12.08 -4.17
C CYS A 21 -7.38 12.61 -4.67
N ARG A 22 -8.15 11.80 -5.40
CA ARG A 22 -9.48 12.18 -5.89
C ARG A 22 -10.53 12.14 -4.79
N PHE A 23 -10.47 11.15 -3.90
CA PHE A 23 -11.40 11.03 -2.77
C PHE A 23 -11.00 11.92 -1.58
N ALA A 24 -9.73 12.27 -1.48
CA ALA A 24 -9.25 13.14 -0.45
C ALA A 24 -9.45 14.61 -0.87
N LYS A 25 -10.48 15.25 -0.31
CA LYS A 25 -10.50 16.73 -0.27
C LYS A 25 -9.18 17.18 0.33
N TRP A 26 -8.41 18.00 -0.39
CA TRP A 26 -7.09 18.54 0.00
C TRP A 26 -7.21 19.40 1.26
N ASN A 27 -7.36 18.72 2.40
CA ASN A 27 -7.50 19.25 3.74
C ASN A 27 -6.51 18.47 4.63
N ALA A 28 -6.35 18.84 5.90
CA ALA A 28 -5.45 18.16 6.84
C ALA A 28 -5.61 16.62 6.88
N GLN A 29 -6.78 16.13 6.45
CA GLN A 29 -7.16 14.72 6.38
C GLN A 29 -6.51 13.94 5.21
N CYS A 30 -5.96 14.63 4.19
CA CYS A 30 -5.10 14.04 3.17
C CYS A 30 -3.83 13.45 3.79
N TYR A 31 -3.20 14.20 4.70
CA TYR A 31 -1.94 13.78 5.33
C TYR A 31 -2.14 12.52 6.18
N THR A 32 -3.26 12.41 6.89
CA THR A 32 -3.59 11.20 7.65
C THR A 32 -3.93 10.03 6.73
N MET A 33 -4.69 10.22 5.64
CA MET A 33 -4.88 9.17 4.63
C MET A 33 -3.56 8.67 4.06
N PHE A 34 -2.66 9.57 3.72
CA PHE A 34 -1.35 9.24 3.16
C PHE A 34 -0.48 8.49 4.18
N LEU A 35 -0.52 8.89 5.45
CA LEU A 35 0.17 8.19 6.55
C LEU A 35 -0.34 6.75 6.70
N PHE A 36 -1.65 6.52 6.63
CA PHE A 36 -2.21 5.16 6.72
C PHE A 36 -1.98 4.33 5.44
N ALA A 37 -1.82 4.95 4.27
CA ALA A 37 -1.49 4.27 3.03
C ALA A 37 0.02 3.96 2.87
N SER A 38 0.90 4.78 3.46
CA SER A 38 2.36 4.61 3.44
C SER A 38 2.86 3.19 3.77
N PRO A 39 2.43 2.54 4.88
CA PRO A 39 2.88 1.19 5.19
C PRO A 39 2.46 0.16 4.15
N ILE A 40 1.33 0.35 3.45
CA ILE A 40 0.90 -0.52 2.35
C ILE A 40 1.95 -0.45 1.23
N PHE A 41 2.34 0.76 0.81
CA PHE A 41 3.35 0.93 -0.23
C PHE A 41 4.71 0.33 0.16
N TYR A 42 5.11 0.47 1.42
CA TYR A 42 6.34 -0.14 1.94
C TYR A 42 6.34 -1.67 1.79
N PHE A 43 5.28 -2.34 2.27
CA PHE A 43 5.22 -3.79 2.22
C PHE A 43 5.11 -4.32 0.79
N ILE A 44 4.37 -3.63 -0.09
CA ILE A 44 4.33 -4.08 -1.48
C ILE A 44 5.70 -3.93 -2.14
N PHE A 45 6.43 -2.83 -1.91
CA PHE A 45 7.78 -2.67 -2.43
C PHE A 45 8.74 -3.77 -1.93
N LYS A 46 8.61 -4.20 -0.67
CA LYS A 46 9.39 -5.29 -0.08
C LYS A 46 9.07 -6.65 -0.69
N ILE A 47 7.79 -6.98 -0.83
CA ILE A 47 7.32 -8.23 -1.49
C ILE A 47 7.82 -8.26 -2.93
N PHE A 48 7.79 -7.12 -3.61
CA PHE A 48 8.08 -7.04 -5.02
C PHE A 48 9.58 -7.06 -5.36
N ASN A 49 10.42 -6.62 -4.42
CA ASN A 49 11.88 -6.77 -4.51
C ASN A 49 12.39 -7.95 -3.68
N TYR A 50 11.51 -8.87 -3.29
CA TYR A 50 11.90 -10.11 -2.65
C TYR A 50 12.77 -10.93 -3.61
N GLY A 51 14.03 -11.13 -3.23
CA GLY A 51 15.01 -11.89 -4.00
C GLY A 51 14.93 -13.39 -3.69
N LEU A 52 15.45 -14.22 -4.61
CA LEU A 52 15.53 -15.67 -4.44
C LEU A 52 16.42 -16.09 -3.26
N ASP A 53 17.33 -15.20 -2.88
CA ASP A 53 18.28 -15.30 -1.76
C ASP A 53 17.65 -15.04 -0.38
N GLN A 54 16.39 -14.59 -0.34
CA GLN A 54 15.66 -14.39 0.91
C GLN A 54 14.88 -15.65 1.30
N SER A 55 14.72 -15.88 2.60
CA SER A 55 14.01 -17.05 3.12
C SER A 55 12.50 -16.86 3.09
N LEU A 56 11.76 -17.96 2.86
CA LEU A 56 10.30 -17.95 2.77
C LEU A 56 9.62 -17.30 3.99
N SER A 57 10.24 -17.40 5.18
CA SER A 57 9.74 -16.76 6.40
C SER A 57 9.72 -15.23 6.32
N VAL A 58 10.67 -14.62 5.59
CA VAL A 58 10.71 -13.18 5.33
C VAL A 58 9.57 -12.75 4.41
N PHE A 59 9.29 -13.54 3.36
CA PHE A 59 8.15 -13.30 2.48
C PHE A 59 6.82 -13.34 3.22
N ILE A 60 6.61 -14.36 4.06
CA ILE A 60 5.40 -14.51 4.88
C ILE A 60 5.25 -13.30 5.83
N ARG A 61 6.34 -12.85 6.47
CA ARG A 61 6.31 -11.64 7.32
C ARG A 61 5.88 -10.40 6.54
N TYR A 62 6.37 -10.22 5.31
CA TYR A 62 5.94 -9.09 4.48
C TYR A 62 4.46 -9.20 4.07
N LEU A 63 3.95 -10.40 3.81
CA LEU A 63 2.52 -10.62 3.55
C LEU A 63 1.65 -10.29 4.77
N ILE A 64 2.03 -10.74 5.96
CA ILE A 64 1.32 -10.42 7.21
C ILE A 64 1.33 -8.90 7.45
N GLY A 65 2.48 -8.26 7.25
CA GLY A 65 2.60 -6.81 7.36
C GLY A 65 1.72 -6.06 6.36
N LEU A 66 1.66 -6.51 5.10
CA LEU A 66 0.77 -5.96 4.09
C LEU A 66 -0.69 -6.10 4.49
N PHE A 67 -1.09 -7.28 4.96
CA PHE A 67 -2.46 -7.55 5.41
C PHE A 67 -2.86 -6.61 6.54
N LEU A 68 -2.02 -6.47 7.57
CA LEU A 68 -2.28 -5.55 8.68
C LEU A 68 -2.38 -4.09 8.23
N ALA A 69 -1.51 -3.67 7.31
CA ALA A 69 -1.53 -2.30 6.77
C ALA A 69 -2.84 -2.02 6.01
N VAL A 70 -3.29 -2.96 5.17
CA VAL A 70 -4.56 -2.86 4.44
C VAL A 70 -5.76 -2.85 5.39
N VAL A 71 -5.81 -3.74 6.38
CA VAL A 71 -6.88 -3.76 7.38
C VAL A 71 -6.95 -2.44 8.13
N THR A 72 -5.81 -1.89 8.54
CA THR A 72 -5.75 -0.61 9.26
C THR A 72 -6.23 0.55 8.37
N PHE A 73 -5.82 0.58 7.10
CA PHE A 73 -6.26 1.59 6.15
C PHE A 73 -7.78 1.50 5.88
N ILE A 74 -8.32 0.29 5.70
CA ILE A 74 -9.77 0.07 5.53
C ILE A 74 -10.53 0.49 6.80
N ALA A 75 -10.06 0.12 7.99
CA ALA A 75 -10.67 0.53 9.25
C ALA A 75 -10.70 2.06 9.40
N TYR A 76 -9.61 2.72 9.03
CA TYR A 76 -9.55 4.18 8.97
C TYR A 76 -10.55 4.75 7.95
N LEU A 77 -10.64 4.19 6.73
CA LEU A 77 -11.63 4.61 5.74
C LEU A 77 -13.07 4.45 6.25
N ILE A 78 -13.40 3.33 6.91
CA ILE A 78 -14.73 3.08 7.49
C ILE A 78 -15.03 4.10 8.60
N TYR A 79 -14.09 4.33 9.52
CA TYR A 79 -14.23 5.35 10.57
C TYR A 79 -14.48 6.73 9.98
N ARG A 80 -13.78 7.06 8.90
CA ARG A 80 -13.90 8.33 8.18
C ARG A 80 -15.17 8.46 7.35
N CYS A 81 -15.72 7.38 6.80
CA CYS A 81 -16.99 7.41 6.06
C CYS A 81 -18.20 7.49 6.99
N LYS A 82 -18.10 7.01 8.23
CA LYS A 82 -19.16 7.11 9.24
C LYS A 82 -19.26 8.49 9.91
N LYS A 83 -18.33 9.40 9.64
CA LYS A 83 -18.17 10.69 10.31
C LYS A 83 -18.24 11.82 9.31
#